data_AF-A0A817S5V1-F1
#
_entry.id   AF-A0A817S5V1-F1
#
_cell.length_a   1.000
_cell.length_b   1.000
_cell.length_c   1.000
_cell.angle_alpha   90.00
_cell.angle_beta   90.00
_cell.angle_gamma   90.00
#
_symmetry.space_group_name_H-M   'P 1'
#
loop_
_entity.id
_entity.type
_entity.pdbx_description
1 polymer ?
#
loop_
_entity_poly.entity_id
_entity_poly.type
_entity_poly.pdbx_seq_one_letter_code
_entity_poly.pdbx_strand_id
1 'polypeptide(L)'
;MEVFKYGYFDTNNRPPPIQVKHLQNDRIVATASQKLCIFKLFPIIFHDIIHHLPSFIIYKVLREILDLVLSYPFRKSWLPVLGDLCESLHQKMLIHFPDKIVPKFHFAREYERITHGFGPPSKQWCFRYEACHAYFKKIIMRTNNFKNTPKMLATRHRLKQCFKFANLSRLKTFDYVVGIKKVRSTFFNMSMKKVLLDHFGSIDLEEDLNQCNRLIHENIEYCQSAVYIINVKPFNEQPIFAQIILIIKMDEKWWLLVDILDTISYDEELFAWEIMSIDRYSILDPCQLKYYYKGLDIYQVNNSSFVSFTTRITSY
;
A
#
# COMPACT_ATOMS: atom_id res chain seq x y z
N MET A 1 -13.61 -11.99 9.59
CA MET A 1 -13.02 -11.69 8.25
C MET A 1 -14.08 -11.48 7.15
N GLU A 2 -15.14 -12.30 7.07
CA GLU A 2 -16.16 -12.08 6.02
C GLU A 2 -16.95 -10.78 6.22
N VAL A 3 -17.16 -10.39 7.47
CA VAL A 3 -17.84 -9.15 7.88
C VAL A 3 -16.94 -7.91 7.80
N PHE A 4 -15.62 -8.08 7.81
CA PHE A 4 -14.69 -6.95 7.79
C PHE A 4 -14.71 -6.25 6.42
N LYS A 5 -14.93 -4.93 6.44
CA LYS A 5 -14.96 -4.09 5.23
C LYS A 5 -13.54 -3.68 4.86
N TYR A 6 -12.98 -4.34 3.85
CA TYR A 6 -11.69 -3.96 3.28
C TYR A 6 -11.84 -2.65 2.50
N GLY A 7 -10.84 -1.77 2.62
CA GLY A 7 -10.81 -0.55 1.83
C GLY A 7 -10.52 -0.81 0.35
N TYR A 8 -10.55 0.25 -0.45
CA TYR A 8 -10.44 0.16 -1.90
C TYR A 8 -9.13 -0.49 -2.36
N PHE A 9 -8.00 -0.08 -1.77
CA PHE A 9 -6.67 -0.58 -2.17
C PHE A 9 -6.36 -1.98 -1.61
N ASP A 10 -6.97 -2.35 -0.48
CA ASP A 10 -6.79 -3.65 0.13
C ASP A 10 -7.77 -4.72 -0.39
N THR A 11 -8.92 -4.34 -0.94
CA THR A 11 -9.94 -5.27 -1.46
C THR A 11 -9.39 -6.22 -2.53
N ASN A 12 -8.52 -5.75 -3.42
CA ASN A 12 -7.89 -6.57 -4.45
C ASN A 12 -7.02 -7.71 -3.87
N ASN A 13 -6.54 -7.55 -2.64
CA ASN A 13 -5.73 -8.53 -1.92
C ASN A 13 -6.48 -9.11 -0.72
N ARG A 14 -7.82 -9.02 -0.70
CA ARG A 14 -8.64 -9.63 0.34
C ARG A 14 -8.32 -11.13 0.45
N PRO A 15 -7.97 -11.65 1.64
CA PRO A 15 -7.73 -13.07 1.83
C PRO A 15 -9.02 -13.87 1.60
N PRO A 16 -8.92 -15.11 1.08
CA PRO A 16 -10.08 -16.00 1.01
C PRO A 16 -10.58 -16.35 2.42
N PRO A 17 -11.85 -16.75 2.58
CA PRO A 17 -12.38 -17.20 3.86
C PRO A 17 -11.53 -18.33 4.48
N ILE A 18 -11.25 -18.21 5.78
CA ILE A 18 -10.60 -19.29 6.53
C ILE A 18 -11.66 -20.34 6.86
N GLN A 19 -11.55 -21.49 6.21
CA GLN A 19 -12.41 -22.64 6.45
C GLN A 19 -11.85 -23.49 7.60
N VAL A 20 -12.72 -24.22 8.32
CA VAL A 20 -12.34 -25.09 9.45
C VAL A 20 -11.24 -26.10 9.06
N LYS A 21 -11.31 -26.65 7.84
CA LYS A 21 -10.29 -27.56 7.30
C LYS A 21 -8.87 -26.96 7.18
N HIS A 22 -8.76 -25.64 7.10
CA HIS A 22 -7.47 -24.93 7.07
C HIS A 22 -6.82 -24.92 8.45
N LEU A 23 -7.64 -24.85 9.51
CA LEU A 23 -7.20 -24.85 10.90
C LEU A 23 -6.64 -26.23 11.30
N GLN A 24 -7.24 -27.31 10.79
CA GLN A 24 -6.77 -28.67 11.06
C GLN A 24 -5.36 -28.96 10.49
N ASN A 25 -4.95 -28.24 9.45
CA ASN A 25 -3.69 -28.47 8.74
C ASN A 25 -2.62 -27.38 9.03
N ASP A 26 -2.86 -26.47 9.98
CA ASP A 26 -1.99 -25.32 10.30
C ASP A 26 -1.61 -24.48 9.05
N ARG A 27 -2.50 -24.42 8.05
CA ARG A 27 -2.18 -23.83 6.73
C ARG A 27 -3.28 -22.91 6.22
N ILE A 28 -2.93 -21.63 6.09
CA ILE A 28 -3.77 -20.63 5.40
C ILE A 28 -3.45 -20.68 3.89
N VAL A 29 -4.42 -21.15 3.11
CA VAL A 29 -4.36 -21.15 1.64
C VAL A 29 -4.66 -19.75 1.13
N ALA A 30 -3.64 -19.02 0.72
CA ALA A 30 -3.75 -17.68 0.15
C ALA A 30 -2.49 -17.34 -0.67
N THR A 31 -2.62 -16.42 -1.62
CA THR A 31 -1.47 -15.85 -2.33
C THR A 31 -0.59 -15.02 -1.39
N ALA A 32 0.65 -14.76 -1.77
CA ALA A 32 1.56 -13.97 -0.94
C ALA A 32 1.05 -12.54 -0.68
N SER A 33 0.40 -11.88 -1.65
CA SER A 33 -0.21 -10.56 -1.46
C SER A 33 -1.38 -10.58 -0.49
N GLN A 34 -2.19 -11.65 -0.53
CA GLN A 34 -3.29 -11.83 0.40
C GLN A 34 -2.78 -12.09 1.82
N LYS A 35 -1.71 -12.87 1.97
CA LYS A 35 -1.04 -13.10 3.26
C LYS A 35 -0.44 -11.82 3.82
N LEU A 36 0.15 -10.97 2.98
CA LEU A 36 0.66 -9.68 3.40
C LEU A 36 -0.48 -8.72 3.80
N CYS A 37 -1.58 -8.71 3.06
CA CYS A 37 -2.76 -7.89 3.37
C CYS A 37 -3.38 -8.27 4.72
N ILE A 38 -3.64 -9.57 4.95
CA ILE A 38 -4.14 -10.03 6.25
C ILE A 38 -3.13 -9.78 7.36
N PHE A 39 -1.83 -10.02 7.14
CA PHE A 39 -0.80 -9.74 8.14
C PHE A 39 -0.78 -8.26 8.50
N LYS A 40 -0.89 -7.37 7.51
CA LYS A 40 -0.93 -5.92 7.71
C LYS A 40 -2.10 -5.49 8.58
N LEU A 41 -3.30 -5.99 8.26
CA LEU A 41 -4.56 -5.60 8.88
C LEU A 41 -4.94 -6.46 10.08
N PHE A 42 -4.12 -7.46 10.44
CA PHE A 42 -4.44 -8.43 11.48
C PHE A 42 -4.84 -7.76 12.80
N PRO A 43 -4.09 -6.78 13.33
CA PRO A 43 -4.45 -6.14 14.59
C PRO A 43 -5.75 -5.33 14.51
N ILE A 44 -6.03 -4.69 13.37
CA ILE A 44 -7.26 -3.93 13.14
C ILE A 44 -8.47 -4.87 13.05
N ILE A 45 -8.33 -5.99 12.33
CA ILE A 45 -9.40 -6.97 12.15
C ILE A 45 -9.79 -7.65 13.47
N PHE A 46 -8.81 -7.88 14.35
CA PHE A 46 -8.95 -8.65 15.59
C PHE A 46 -8.68 -7.81 16.85
N HIS A 47 -8.88 -6.50 16.77
CA HIS A 47 -8.54 -5.54 17.83
C HIS A 47 -9.18 -5.87 19.19
N ASP A 48 -10.33 -6.53 19.17
CA ASP A 48 -11.11 -6.96 20.33
C ASP A 48 -10.47 -8.13 21.10
N ILE A 49 -9.62 -8.92 20.44
CA ILE A 49 -9.04 -10.15 21.04
C ILE A 49 -7.51 -10.15 21.09
N ILE A 50 -6.82 -9.20 20.44
CA ILE A 50 -5.36 -9.22 20.31
C ILE A 50 -4.62 -9.26 21.65
N HIS A 51 -5.10 -8.56 22.68
CA HIS A 51 -4.44 -8.53 24.00
C HIS A 51 -4.47 -9.89 24.71
N HIS A 52 -5.38 -10.78 24.33
CA HIS A 52 -5.50 -12.11 24.90
C HIS A 52 -4.68 -13.17 24.17
N LEU A 53 -3.97 -12.82 23.10
CA LEU A 53 -3.20 -13.75 22.28
C LEU A 53 -1.73 -13.78 22.74
N PRO A 54 -1.24 -14.85 23.38
CA PRO A 54 0.17 -14.94 23.81
C PRO A 54 1.15 -14.85 22.64
N SER A 55 0.75 -15.36 21.47
CA SER A 55 1.54 -15.34 20.24
C SER A 55 1.69 -13.93 19.63
N PHE A 56 0.94 -12.94 20.12
CA PHE A 56 0.99 -11.58 19.59
C PHE A 56 2.37 -10.94 19.75
N ILE A 57 3.13 -11.34 20.78
CA ILE A 57 4.50 -10.87 20.97
C ILE A 57 5.42 -11.20 19.79
N ILE A 58 5.18 -12.33 19.11
CA ILE A 58 5.93 -12.73 17.92
C ILE A 58 5.46 -11.93 16.72
N TYR A 59 4.15 -11.70 16.62
CA TYR A 59 3.57 -10.85 15.58
C TYR A 59 4.20 -9.45 15.62
N LYS A 60 4.33 -8.83 16.80
CA LYS A 60 4.94 -7.50 16.96
C LYS A 60 6.34 -7.43 16.36
N VAL A 61 7.21 -8.36 16.74
CA VAL A 61 8.59 -8.41 16.22
C VAL A 61 8.61 -8.68 14.71
N LEU A 62 7.80 -9.61 14.23
CA LEU A 62 7.68 -9.86 12.78
C LEU A 62 7.21 -8.63 12.02
N ARG A 63 6.30 -7.84 12.61
CA ARG A 63 5.78 -6.63 11.98
C ARG A 63 6.85 -5.56 11.85
N GLU A 64 7.65 -5.35 12.89
CA GLU A 64 8.77 -4.41 12.83
C GLU A 64 9.85 -4.82 11.82
N ILE A 65 10.21 -6.11 11.77
CA ILE A 65 11.13 -6.64 10.76
C ILE A 65 10.57 -6.38 9.35
N LEU A 66 9.28 -6.65 9.15
CA LEU A 66 8.63 -6.47 7.86
C LEU A 66 8.64 -5.00 7.43
N ASP A 67 8.32 -4.08 8.34
CA ASP A 67 8.33 -2.65 8.05
C ASP A 67 9.73 -2.19 7.61
N LEU A 68 10.80 -2.71 8.22
CA LEU A 68 12.18 -2.46 7.80
C LEU A 68 12.50 -3.08 6.43
N VAL A 69 12.27 -4.38 6.26
CA VAL A 69 12.66 -5.14 5.05
C VAL A 69 11.90 -4.67 3.79
N LEU A 70 10.67 -4.19 3.97
CA LEU A 70 9.86 -3.63 2.88
C LEU A 70 10.14 -2.14 2.61
N SER A 71 10.96 -1.48 3.42
CA SER A 71 11.28 -0.08 3.23
C SER A 71 12.11 0.18 1.98
N TYR A 72 11.70 1.20 1.23
CA TYR A 72 12.47 1.73 0.12
C TYR A 72 12.37 3.26 0.12
N PRO A 73 13.47 3.99 0.40
CA PRO A 73 14.83 3.49 0.72
C PRO A 73 14.91 2.62 1.96
N PHE A 74 16.00 1.87 2.05
CA PHE A 74 16.48 1.34 3.32
C PHE A 74 17.70 2.13 3.78
N ARG A 75 17.66 2.64 5.02
CA ARG A 75 18.82 3.33 5.62
C ARG A 75 19.76 2.31 6.25
N LYS A 76 21.06 2.44 5.98
CA LYS A 76 22.08 1.57 6.58
C LYS A 76 22.12 1.66 8.11
N SER A 77 21.75 2.81 8.69
CA SER A 77 21.66 2.99 10.14
C SER A 77 20.60 2.10 10.81
N TRP A 78 19.68 1.51 10.04
CA TRP A 78 18.68 0.57 10.56
C TRP A 78 19.20 -0.88 10.63
N LEU A 79 20.39 -1.18 10.11
CA LEU A 79 20.95 -2.54 10.13
C LEU A 79 21.08 -3.13 11.54
N PRO A 80 21.64 -2.42 12.54
CA PRO A 80 21.74 -2.95 13.90
C PRO A 80 20.36 -3.29 14.48
N VAL A 81 19.38 -2.41 14.28
CA VAL A 81 17.99 -2.62 14.71
C VAL A 81 17.39 -3.85 14.03
N LEU A 82 17.64 -4.06 12.73
CA LEU A 82 17.20 -5.26 12.02
C LEU A 82 17.84 -6.52 12.61
N GLY A 83 19.13 -6.48 12.95
CA GLY A 83 19.85 -7.58 13.60
C GLY A 83 19.23 -7.96 14.95
N ASP A 84 19.04 -6.96 15.82
CA ASP A 84 18.44 -7.13 17.15
C ASP A 84 17.03 -7.72 17.06
N LEU A 85 16.21 -7.22 16.13
CA LEU A 85 14.86 -7.74 15.89
C LEU A 85 14.88 -9.19 15.40
N CYS A 86 15.80 -9.55 14.50
CA CYS A 86 15.88 -10.92 13.98
C CYS A 86 16.36 -11.93 15.05
N GLU A 87 17.26 -11.52 15.94
CA GLU A 87 17.68 -12.32 17.08
C GLU A 87 16.54 -12.45 18.11
N SER A 88 15.86 -11.35 18.43
CA SER A 88 14.67 -11.34 19.30
C SER A 88 13.56 -12.25 18.77
N LEU A 89 13.31 -12.23 17.46
CA LEU A 89 12.37 -13.15 16.81
C LEU A 89 12.74 -14.60 17.05
N HIS A 90 14.02 -14.95 16.86
CA HIS A 90 14.50 -16.31 17.05
C HIS A 90 14.32 -16.79 18.49
N GLN A 91 14.71 -15.97 19.47
CA GLN A 91 14.57 -16.27 20.89
C GLN A 91 13.09 -16.45 21.29
N LYS A 92 12.21 -15.55 20.85
CA LYS A 92 10.77 -15.67 21.14
C LYS A 92 10.15 -16.91 20.50
N MET A 93 10.59 -17.29 19.30
CA MET A 93 10.16 -18.54 18.67
C MET A 93 10.60 -19.77 19.48
N LEU A 94 11.84 -19.78 20.00
CA LEU A 94 12.34 -20.85 20.88
C LEU A 94 11.53 -20.98 22.17
N ILE A 95 11.15 -19.85 22.78
CA ILE A 95 10.42 -19.84 24.05
C ILE A 95 8.96 -20.25 23.85
N HIS A 96 8.27 -19.69 22.87
CA HIS A 96 6.82 -19.86 22.72
C HIS A 96 6.42 -21.01 21.78
N PHE A 97 7.29 -21.39 20.85
CA PHE A 97 7.03 -22.44 19.85
C PHE A 97 8.28 -23.28 19.55
N PRO A 98 8.90 -23.92 20.57
CA PRO A 98 10.17 -24.66 20.40
C PRO A 98 10.11 -25.71 19.29
N ASP A 99 8.98 -26.41 19.15
CA ASP A 99 8.81 -27.50 18.19
C ASP A 99 8.45 -27.03 16.76
N LYS A 100 8.28 -25.71 16.54
CA LYS A 100 7.87 -25.15 15.22
C LYS A 100 8.95 -24.29 14.57
N ILE A 101 10.21 -24.45 14.96
CA ILE A 101 11.34 -23.73 14.34
C ILE A 101 11.70 -24.35 12.99
N VAL A 102 11.20 -23.72 11.93
CA VAL A 102 11.54 -24.07 10.55
C VAL A 102 12.76 -23.30 10.04
N PRO A 103 13.46 -23.79 9.00
CA PRO A 103 14.63 -23.12 8.41
C PRO A 103 14.41 -21.66 8.04
N LYS A 104 13.17 -21.24 7.74
CA LYS A 104 12.84 -19.85 7.45
C LYS A 104 13.20 -18.89 8.60
N PHE A 105 13.00 -19.31 9.85
CA PHE A 105 13.35 -18.51 11.01
C PHE A 105 14.87 -18.45 11.22
N HIS A 106 15.58 -19.53 10.89
CA HIS A 106 17.05 -19.52 10.89
C HIS A 106 17.60 -18.54 9.84
N PHE A 107 17.10 -18.58 8.62
CA PHE A 107 17.53 -17.64 7.56
C PHE A 107 17.16 -16.18 7.86
N ALA A 108 16.10 -15.93 8.63
CA ALA A 108 15.73 -14.59 9.05
C ALA A 108 16.81 -13.93 9.93
N ARG A 109 17.57 -14.70 10.72
CA ARG A 109 18.69 -14.17 11.52
C ARG A 109 19.79 -13.51 10.67
N GLU A 110 19.95 -13.98 9.45
CA GLU A 110 20.96 -13.44 8.52
C GLU A 110 20.46 -12.21 7.74
N TYR A 111 19.24 -11.71 8.01
CA TYR A 111 18.67 -10.60 7.24
C TYR A 111 19.49 -9.32 7.35
N GLU A 112 20.10 -9.02 8.50
CA GLU A 112 21.03 -7.90 8.62
C GLU A 112 22.20 -8.04 7.63
N ARG A 113 22.92 -9.17 7.68
CA ARG A 113 24.09 -9.43 6.83
C ARG A 113 23.72 -9.45 5.35
N ILE A 114 22.61 -10.10 4.99
CA ILE A 114 22.10 -10.13 3.61
C ILE A 114 21.74 -8.72 3.15
N THR A 115 21.05 -7.94 3.98
CA THR A 115 20.65 -6.56 3.66
C THR A 115 21.87 -5.64 3.50
N HIS A 116 22.89 -5.81 4.34
CA HIS A 116 24.13 -5.06 4.24
C HIS A 116 24.90 -5.39 2.95
N GLY A 117 25.00 -6.68 2.60
CA GLY A 117 25.76 -7.12 1.44
C GLY A 117 25.07 -6.92 0.08
N PHE A 118 23.75 -7.13 0.03
CA PHE A 118 23.00 -7.17 -1.24
C PHE A 118 21.84 -6.17 -1.33
N GLY A 119 21.62 -5.38 -0.28
CA GLY A 119 20.48 -4.47 -0.18
C GLY A 119 19.20 -5.17 0.30
N PRO A 120 18.08 -4.43 0.41
CA PRO A 120 16.85 -4.92 1.02
C PRO A 120 16.32 -6.22 0.40
N PRO A 121 15.86 -7.21 1.19
CA PRO A 121 15.30 -8.46 0.67
C PRO A 121 14.12 -8.27 -0.29
N SER A 122 13.39 -7.15 -0.17
CA SER A 122 12.33 -6.75 -1.10
C SER A 122 12.82 -6.46 -2.54
N LYS A 123 14.13 -6.31 -2.77
CA LYS A 123 14.71 -6.23 -4.12
C LYS A 123 15.09 -7.60 -4.69
N GLN A 124 15.19 -8.61 -3.84
CA GLN A 124 15.64 -9.97 -4.18
C GLN A 124 14.51 -11.00 -4.22
N TRP A 125 13.33 -10.66 -3.70
CA TRP A 125 12.21 -11.59 -3.65
C TRP A 125 11.64 -12.00 -5.02
N CYS A 126 11.06 -13.19 -5.09
CA CYS A 126 10.46 -13.71 -6.32
C CYS A 126 9.05 -13.17 -6.62
N PHE A 127 8.56 -12.17 -5.87
CA PHE A 127 7.19 -11.67 -5.98
C PHE A 127 6.86 -11.18 -7.40
N ARG A 128 7.80 -10.44 -8.01
CA ARG A 128 7.67 -9.91 -9.37
C ARG A 128 7.86 -10.98 -10.43
N TYR A 129 8.77 -11.92 -10.16
CA TYR A 129 9.03 -13.09 -11.02
C TYR A 129 7.77 -13.96 -11.15
N GLU A 130 7.15 -14.35 -10.04
CA GLU A 130 5.92 -15.15 -10.02
C GLU A 130 4.75 -14.44 -10.69
N ALA A 131 4.62 -13.12 -10.46
CA ALA A 131 3.59 -12.33 -11.11
C ALA A 131 3.76 -12.26 -12.65
N CYS A 132 4.99 -12.31 -13.16
CA CYS A 132 5.24 -12.44 -14.60
C CYS A 132 4.77 -13.82 -15.12
N HIS A 133 5.06 -14.89 -14.38
CA HIS A 133 4.64 -16.26 -14.71
C HIS A 133 3.11 -16.44 -14.69
N ALA A 134 2.41 -15.72 -13.82
CA ALA A 134 0.95 -15.77 -13.74
C ALA A 134 0.28 -15.41 -15.09
N TYR A 135 0.88 -14.53 -15.90
CA TYR A 135 0.38 -14.23 -17.25
C TYR A 135 0.40 -15.46 -18.16
N PHE A 136 1.52 -16.19 -18.18
CA PHE A 136 1.67 -17.38 -19.01
C PHE A 136 0.74 -18.51 -18.56
N LYS A 137 0.66 -18.77 -17.25
CA LYS A 137 -0.27 -19.76 -16.67
C LYS A 137 -1.71 -19.49 -17.09
N LYS A 138 -2.16 -18.23 -16.99
CA LYS A 138 -3.51 -17.82 -17.40
C LYS A 138 -3.79 -18.00 -18.89
N ILE A 139 -2.79 -17.78 -19.76
CA ILE A 139 -2.98 -18.00 -21.20
C ILE A 139 -3.16 -19.48 -21.50
N ILE A 140 -2.29 -20.35 -20.98
CA ILE A 140 -2.38 -21.80 -21.21
C ILE A 140 -3.78 -22.31 -20.81
N MET A 141 -4.24 -21.94 -19.61
CA MET A 141 -5.55 -22.35 -19.08
C MET A 141 -6.74 -21.85 -19.93
N ARG A 142 -6.59 -20.74 -20.65
CA ARG A 142 -7.67 -20.14 -21.45
C ARG A 142 -7.66 -20.61 -22.90
N THR A 143 -6.48 -20.81 -23.48
CA THR A 143 -6.36 -21.18 -24.89
C THR A 143 -6.58 -22.67 -25.12
N ASN A 144 -6.39 -23.51 -24.09
CA ASN A 144 -6.52 -24.97 -24.17
C ASN A 144 -5.79 -25.59 -25.38
N ASN A 145 -4.75 -24.92 -25.88
CA ASN A 145 -3.96 -25.34 -27.02
C ASN A 145 -2.57 -25.75 -26.55
N PHE A 146 -2.31 -27.05 -26.57
CA PHE A 146 -1.08 -27.65 -26.08
C PHE A 146 -0.07 -27.96 -27.21
N LYS A 147 -0.38 -27.61 -28.47
CA LYS A 147 0.54 -27.78 -29.58
C LYS A 147 1.54 -26.62 -29.61
N ASN A 148 2.82 -26.94 -29.40
CA ASN A 148 3.92 -25.96 -29.40
C ASN A 148 3.69 -24.79 -28.42
N THR A 149 3.27 -25.10 -27.19
CA THR A 149 2.99 -24.12 -26.12
C THR A 149 4.09 -23.06 -25.95
N PRO A 150 5.39 -23.40 -25.92
CA PRO A 150 6.44 -22.38 -25.78
C PRO A 150 6.44 -21.35 -26.90
N LYS A 151 6.25 -21.78 -28.16
CA LYS A 151 6.19 -20.90 -29.33
C LYS A 151 5.01 -19.93 -29.22
N MET A 152 3.82 -20.45 -28.92
CA MET A 152 2.61 -19.63 -28.78
C MET A 152 2.76 -18.58 -27.66
N LEU A 153 3.26 -18.99 -26.49
CA LEU A 153 3.48 -18.09 -25.36
C LEU A 153 4.52 -17.02 -25.67
N ALA A 154 5.64 -17.40 -26.28
CA ALA A 154 6.69 -16.48 -26.68
C ALA A 154 6.18 -15.45 -27.70
N THR A 155 5.44 -15.90 -28.74
CA THR A 155 4.86 -15.00 -29.74
C THR A 155 3.87 -14.00 -29.11
N ARG A 156 2.93 -14.48 -28.27
CA ARG A 156 1.97 -13.58 -27.59
C ARG A 156 2.66 -12.61 -26.64
N HIS A 157 3.66 -13.07 -25.89
CA HIS A 157 4.42 -12.20 -25.00
C HIS A 157 5.20 -11.14 -25.80
N ARG A 158 5.87 -11.53 -26.89
CA ARG A 158 6.58 -10.60 -27.79
C ARG A 158 5.63 -9.51 -28.32
N LEU A 159 4.47 -9.88 -28.84
CA LEU A 159 3.48 -8.92 -29.34
C LEU A 159 3.00 -7.96 -28.25
N LYS A 160 2.72 -8.47 -27.04
CA LYS A 160 2.36 -7.65 -25.88
C LYS A 160 3.47 -6.66 -25.50
N GLN A 161 4.73 -7.08 -25.53
CA GLN A 161 5.86 -6.20 -25.26
C GLN A 161 6.02 -5.14 -26.35
N CYS A 162 5.96 -5.52 -27.63
CA CYS A 162 6.01 -4.57 -28.75
C CYS A 162 4.91 -3.50 -28.62
N PHE A 163 3.68 -3.89 -28.29
CA PHE A 163 2.59 -2.95 -28.04
C PHE A 163 2.90 -1.98 -26.88
N LYS A 164 3.41 -2.51 -25.76
CA LYS A 164 3.82 -1.67 -24.62
C LYS A 164 4.94 -0.69 -24.99
N PHE A 165 5.96 -1.14 -25.71
CA PHE A 165 7.08 -0.29 -26.14
C PHE A 165 6.65 0.76 -27.16
N ALA A 166 5.80 0.40 -28.13
CA ALA A 166 5.25 1.33 -29.11
C ALA A 166 4.35 2.40 -28.47
N ASN A 167 3.65 2.05 -27.39
CA ASN A 167 2.97 3.05 -26.57
C ASN A 167 3.99 3.89 -25.83
N LEU A 168 4.97 3.31 -25.14
CA LEU A 168 5.99 4.04 -24.38
C LEU A 168 6.72 5.12 -25.20
N SER A 169 7.02 4.84 -26.47
CA SER A 169 7.64 5.82 -27.39
C SER A 169 6.70 6.94 -27.86
N ARG A 170 5.39 6.81 -27.64
CA ARG A 170 4.36 7.82 -27.92
C ARG A 170 3.86 8.56 -26.66
N LEU A 171 4.22 8.13 -25.46
CA LEU A 171 3.72 8.72 -24.22
C LEU A 171 4.55 9.96 -23.85
N LYS A 172 4.01 11.17 -24.10
CA LYS A 172 3.83 12.06 -22.95
C LYS A 172 3.01 11.25 -21.95
N THR A 173 3.37 11.18 -20.67
CA THR A 173 2.65 10.45 -19.61
C THR A 173 1.13 10.69 -19.73
N PHE A 174 0.40 9.80 -20.41
CA PHE A 174 -1.03 10.00 -20.61
C PHE A 174 -1.72 9.61 -19.31
N ASP A 175 -2.40 10.59 -18.73
CA ASP A 175 -3.30 10.37 -17.63
C ASP A 175 -4.42 9.44 -18.06
N TYR A 176 -4.57 8.32 -17.34
CA TYR A 176 -5.73 7.47 -17.52
C TYR A 176 -6.80 7.90 -16.51
N VAL A 177 -7.92 8.37 -17.03
CA VAL A 177 -8.97 9.02 -16.24
C VAL A 177 -10.27 8.24 -16.36
N VAL A 178 -10.97 8.06 -15.23
CA VAL A 178 -12.28 7.39 -15.18
C VAL A 178 -13.31 8.26 -14.49
N GLY A 179 -14.48 8.39 -15.12
CA GLY A 179 -15.65 9.06 -14.54
C GLY A 179 -15.54 10.58 -14.52
N ILE A 180 -15.21 11.20 -15.66
CA ILE A 180 -15.16 12.66 -15.80
C ILE A 180 -16.58 13.23 -15.71
N LYS A 181 -16.76 14.24 -14.87
CA LYS A 181 -18.02 14.98 -14.68
C LYS A 181 -17.70 16.43 -14.32
N LYS A 182 -18.59 17.37 -14.63
CA LYS A 182 -18.49 18.75 -14.12
C LYS A 182 -18.59 18.74 -12.58
N VAL A 183 -17.88 19.67 -11.95
CA VAL A 183 -18.00 19.89 -10.51
C VAL A 183 -19.32 20.60 -10.22
N ARG A 184 -19.94 20.32 -9.07
CA ARG A 184 -21.12 21.06 -8.59
C ARG A 184 -20.71 21.94 -7.41
N SER A 185 -21.12 23.21 -7.39
CA SER A 185 -20.73 24.17 -6.34
C SER A 185 -21.15 23.73 -4.92
N THR A 186 -22.20 22.89 -4.82
CA THR A 186 -22.70 22.33 -3.55
C THR A 186 -21.70 21.44 -2.81
N PHE A 187 -20.66 20.94 -3.48
CA PHE A 187 -19.64 20.11 -2.83
C PHE A 187 -18.63 20.91 -2.01
N PHE A 188 -18.51 22.22 -2.25
CA PHE A 188 -17.49 23.04 -1.63
C PHE A 188 -18.02 23.82 -0.45
N ASN A 189 -17.41 23.61 0.71
CA ASN A 189 -17.56 24.51 1.85
C ASN A 189 -16.71 25.78 1.66
N MET A 190 -16.90 26.76 2.53
CA MET A 190 -16.21 28.05 2.41
C MET A 190 -14.68 27.92 2.41
N SER A 191 -14.14 27.02 3.24
CA SER A 191 -12.70 26.76 3.33
C SER A 191 -12.14 26.18 2.03
N MET A 192 -12.83 25.21 1.41
CA MET A 192 -12.45 24.65 0.11
C MET A 192 -12.47 25.72 -0.99
N LYS A 193 -13.52 26.55 -1.04
CA LYS A 193 -13.63 27.63 -2.03
C LYS A 193 -12.47 28.61 -1.91
N LYS A 194 -12.12 28.99 -0.68
CA LYS A 194 -10.97 29.87 -0.42
C LYS A 194 -9.67 29.27 -0.94
N VAL A 195 -9.38 28.01 -0.65
CA VAL A 195 -8.17 27.32 -1.13
C VAL A 195 -8.11 27.24 -2.67
N LEU A 196 -9.25 27.00 -3.32
CA LEU A 196 -9.34 26.96 -4.79
C LEU A 196 -9.08 28.34 -5.41
N LEU A 197 -9.70 29.39 -4.87
CA LEU A 197 -9.52 30.76 -5.34
C LEU A 197 -8.10 31.28 -5.06
N ASP A 198 -7.52 30.95 -3.91
CA ASP A 198 -6.16 31.33 -3.55
C ASP A 198 -5.11 30.68 -4.49
N HIS A 199 -5.38 29.47 -5.00
CA HIS A 199 -4.46 28.74 -5.86
C HIS A 199 -4.65 29.02 -7.36
N PHE A 200 -5.89 29.10 -7.82
CA PHE A 200 -6.23 29.25 -9.25
C PHE A 200 -6.62 30.68 -9.64
N GLY A 201 -6.85 31.57 -8.66
CA GLY A 201 -7.34 32.92 -8.89
C GLY A 201 -8.86 32.99 -9.10
N SER A 202 -9.31 33.96 -9.88
CA SER A 202 -10.72 34.15 -10.21
C SER A 202 -11.20 33.08 -11.20
N ILE A 203 -11.80 32.01 -10.68
CA ILE A 203 -12.37 30.90 -11.47
C ILE A 203 -13.87 30.75 -11.20
N ASP A 204 -14.63 30.35 -12.22
CA ASP A 204 -15.99 29.84 -12.07
C ASP A 204 -15.94 28.34 -11.76
N LEU A 205 -16.28 27.99 -10.51
CA LEU A 205 -16.19 26.62 -10.00
C LEU A 205 -17.07 25.61 -10.76
N GLU A 206 -18.11 26.04 -11.47
CA GLU A 206 -19.02 25.13 -12.19
C GLU A 206 -18.72 25.04 -13.69
N GLU A 207 -18.22 26.13 -14.28
CA GLU A 207 -17.87 26.19 -15.69
C GLU A 207 -16.45 25.65 -15.94
N ASP A 208 -15.48 26.03 -15.10
CA ASP A 208 -14.06 25.85 -15.38
C ASP A 208 -13.49 24.53 -14.85
N LEU A 209 -14.18 23.90 -13.89
CA LEU A 209 -13.66 22.72 -13.20
C LEU A 209 -14.38 21.43 -13.59
N ASN A 210 -13.58 20.47 -14.08
CA ASN A 210 -13.99 19.09 -14.20
C ASN A 210 -13.44 18.27 -13.03
N GLN A 211 -14.11 17.18 -12.67
CA GLN A 211 -13.60 16.21 -11.69
C GLN A 211 -13.63 14.81 -12.27
N CYS A 212 -12.81 13.92 -11.70
CA CYS A 212 -12.88 12.50 -11.97
C CYS A 212 -12.97 11.67 -10.70
N ASN A 213 -13.42 10.42 -10.83
CA ASN A 213 -13.45 9.48 -9.72
C ASN A 213 -12.07 8.83 -9.49
N ARG A 214 -11.31 8.68 -10.58
CA ARG A 214 -10.00 8.03 -10.58
C ARG A 214 -9.08 8.62 -11.65
N LEU A 215 -7.84 8.83 -11.25
CA LEU A 215 -6.74 9.27 -12.09
C LEU A 215 -5.59 8.28 -11.93
N ILE A 216 -4.99 7.83 -13.03
CA ILE A 216 -3.70 7.13 -13.00
C ILE A 216 -2.70 8.04 -13.69
N HIS A 217 -1.79 8.59 -12.90
CA HIS A 217 -0.71 9.48 -13.35
C HIS A 217 0.63 8.85 -12.96
N GLU A 218 1.57 8.73 -13.91
CA GLU A 218 2.89 8.10 -13.70
C GLU A 218 2.85 6.69 -13.07
N ASN A 219 1.80 5.91 -13.35
CA ASN A 219 1.50 4.58 -12.76
C ASN A 219 1.09 4.60 -11.28
N ILE A 220 0.82 5.78 -10.72
CA ILE A 220 0.20 5.94 -9.40
C ILE A 220 -1.30 6.12 -9.62
N GLU A 221 -2.09 5.26 -8.99
CA GLU A 221 -3.54 5.37 -8.98
C GLU A 221 -3.96 6.30 -7.85
N TYR A 222 -4.77 7.31 -8.16
CA TYR A 222 -5.42 8.25 -7.27
C TYR A 222 -6.93 8.08 -7.38
N CYS A 223 -7.63 8.05 -6.25
CA CYS A 223 -9.10 8.01 -6.21
C CYS A 223 -9.63 8.81 -5.02
N GLN A 224 -10.92 9.16 -5.08
CA GLN A 224 -11.58 9.84 -3.97
C GLN A 224 -11.51 9.01 -2.68
N SER A 225 -11.39 9.72 -1.55
CA SER A 225 -11.25 9.18 -0.18
C SER A 225 -9.95 8.42 0.10
N ALA A 226 -9.06 8.26 -0.88
CA ALA A 226 -7.74 7.66 -0.68
C ALA A 226 -6.84 8.54 0.17
N VAL A 227 -6.04 7.94 1.05
CA VAL A 227 -5.03 8.64 1.86
C VAL A 227 -3.64 8.44 1.29
N TYR A 228 -2.85 9.52 1.23
CA TYR A 228 -1.43 9.47 0.84
C TYR A 228 -0.57 10.10 1.92
N ILE A 229 0.67 9.63 2.01
CA ILE A 229 1.70 10.29 2.79
C ILE A 229 2.28 11.40 1.92
N ILE A 230 2.05 12.64 2.34
CA ILE A 230 2.47 13.82 1.57
C ILE A 230 3.83 14.34 2.04
N ASN A 231 4.15 14.16 3.32
CA ASN A 231 5.40 14.58 3.91
C ASN A 231 5.70 13.81 5.20
N VAL A 232 6.88 14.05 5.76
CA VAL A 232 7.34 13.47 7.02
C VAL A 232 7.89 14.59 7.89
N LYS A 233 7.55 14.61 9.18
CA LYS A 233 8.09 15.60 10.12
C LYS A 233 9.60 15.35 10.32
N PRO A 234 10.44 16.40 10.26
CA PRO A 234 11.90 16.24 10.22
C PRO A 234 12.51 15.71 11.52
N PHE A 235 11.87 15.92 12.67
CA PHE A 235 12.45 15.58 13.97
C PHE A 235 12.20 14.12 14.39
N ASN A 236 11.00 13.60 14.12
CA ASN A 236 10.55 12.29 14.61
C ASN A 236 10.10 11.34 13.49
N GLU A 237 10.30 11.73 12.23
CA GLU A 237 9.87 10.97 11.06
C GLU A 237 8.38 10.59 11.05
N GLN A 238 7.54 11.35 11.76
CA GLN A 238 6.11 11.12 11.78
C GLN A 238 5.49 11.48 10.42
N PRO A 239 4.70 10.58 9.80
CA PRO A 239 4.06 10.85 8.52
C PRO A 239 2.97 11.91 8.64
N ILE A 240 2.89 12.75 7.61
CA ILE A 240 1.81 13.69 7.37
C ILE A 240 0.93 13.11 6.28
N PHE A 241 -0.34 12.90 6.61
CA PHE A 241 -1.31 12.29 5.71
C PHE A 241 -2.19 13.35 5.06
N ALA A 242 -2.63 13.06 3.84
CA ALA A 242 -3.70 13.81 3.20
C ALA A 242 -4.71 12.88 2.57
N GLN A 243 -5.99 13.15 2.80
CA GLN A 243 -7.09 12.42 2.19
C GLN A 243 -7.58 13.17 0.96
N ILE A 244 -7.68 12.48 -0.18
CA ILE A 244 -8.23 13.05 -1.41
C ILE A 244 -9.74 13.25 -1.23
N ILE A 245 -10.19 14.50 -1.31
CA ILE A 245 -11.61 14.83 -1.36
C ILE A 245 -12.08 14.76 -2.81
N LEU A 246 -11.38 15.49 -3.70
CA LEU A 246 -11.71 15.58 -5.12
C LEU A 246 -10.45 15.58 -5.98
N ILE A 247 -10.57 15.00 -7.17
CA ILE A 247 -9.56 15.08 -8.22
C ILE A 247 -10.11 16.00 -9.29
N ILE A 248 -9.47 17.15 -9.48
CA ILE A 248 -9.99 18.27 -10.27
C ILE A 248 -9.07 18.47 -11.48
N LYS A 249 -9.67 18.70 -12.66
CA LYS A 249 -8.97 19.17 -13.85
C LYS A 249 -9.23 20.66 -14.00
N MET A 250 -8.15 21.40 -14.13
CA MET A 250 -8.17 22.78 -14.60
C MET A 250 -7.24 22.88 -15.80
N ASP A 251 -7.71 23.48 -16.89
CA ASP A 251 -7.04 23.47 -18.19
C ASP A 251 -6.68 22.04 -18.65
N GLU A 252 -5.37 21.77 -18.81
CA GLU A 252 -4.80 20.48 -19.20
C GLU A 252 -4.13 19.73 -18.05
N LYS A 253 -4.24 20.20 -16.81
CA LYS A 253 -3.56 19.61 -15.65
C LYS A 253 -4.55 19.10 -14.59
N TRP A 254 -4.21 17.95 -14.01
CA TRP A 254 -4.93 17.37 -12.88
C TRP A 254 -4.31 17.79 -11.55
N TRP A 255 -5.19 18.06 -10.60
CA TRP A 255 -4.87 18.50 -9.25
C TRP A 255 -5.66 17.68 -8.22
N LEU A 256 -5.11 17.54 -7.03
CA LEU A 256 -5.74 16.85 -5.91
C LEU A 256 -6.19 17.88 -4.88
N LEU A 257 -7.50 18.05 -4.69
CA LEU A 257 -8.02 18.74 -3.53
C LEU A 257 -8.05 17.75 -2.37
N VAL A 258 -7.27 18.05 -1.34
CA VAL A 258 -7.07 17.15 -0.20
C VAL A 258 -7.39 17.81 1.13
N ASP A 259 -7.80 17.01 2.10
CA ASP A 259 -7.80 17.35 3.52
C ASP A 259 -6.48 16.90 4.15
N ILE A 260 -5.74 17.83 4.76
CA ILE A 260 -4.54 17.51 5.53
C ILE A 260 -5.00 16.99 6.90
N LEU A 261 -4.75 15.72 7.14
CA LEU A 261 -5.16 15.03 8.35
C LEU A 261 -4.18 15.31 9.49
N ASP A 262 -4.71 15.53 10.69
CA ASP A 262 -3.88 15.55 11.89
C ASP A 262 -3.52 14.13 12.29
N THR A 263 -2.24 13.90 12.59
CA THR A 263 -1.72 12.60 13.01
C THR A 263 -1.59 12.61 14.53
N ILE A 264 -2.55 12.00 15.22
CA ILE A 264 -2.70 12.08 16.68
C ILE A 264 -1.60 11.26 17.38
N SER A 265 -1.54 9.97 17.08
CA SER A 265 -0.63 9.04 17.74
C SER A 265 -0.34 7.82 16.86
N TYR A 266 0.68 7.05 17.24
CA TYR A 266 0.91 5.72 16.69
C TYR A 266 0.46 4.67 17.71
N ASP A 267 -0.49 3.82 17.32
CA ASP A 267 -0.95 2.72 18.15
C ASP A 267 -0.05 1.50 17.90
N GLU A 268 0.76 1.15 18.90
CA GLU A 268 1.71 0.02 18.86
C GLU A 268 1.03 -1.35 18.89
N GLU A 269 -0.23 -1.42 19.30
CA GLU A 269 -1.00 -2.66 19.28
C GLU A 269 -1.66 -2.83 17.92
N LEU A 270 -2.16 -1.77 17.32
CA LEU A 270 -2.77 -1.82 15.99
C LEU A 270 -1.75 -1.75 14.84
N PHE A 271 -0.51 -1.33 15.11
CA PHE A 271 0.50 -0.98 14.10
C PHE A 271 -0.07 -0.03 13.04
N ALA A 272 -0.74 1.02 13.52
CA ALA A 272 -1.47 1.97 12.71
C ALA A 272 -1.37 3.38 13.30
N TRP A 273 -1.42 4.37 12.41
CA TRP A 273 -1.45 5.77 12.80
C TRP A 273 -2.90 6.20 12.99
N GLU A 274 -3.19 6.77 14.15
CA GLU A 274 -4.47 7.43 14.41
C GLU A 274 -4.48 8.79 13.71
N ILE A 275 -5.54 9.05 12.96
CA ILE A 275 -5.71 10.25 12.15
C ILE A 275 -7.07 10.89 12.39
N MET A 276 -7.12 12.21 12.25
CA MET A 276 -8.35 12.98 12.38
C MET A 276 -8.42 14.07 11.30
N SER A 277 -9.60 14.25 10.72
CA SER A 277 -9.89 15.40 9.86
C SER A 277 -10.08 16.65 10.71
N ILE A 278 -9.39 17.73 10.33
CA ILE A 278 -9.52 19.05 10.95
C ILE A 278 -9.99 20.10 9.93
N ASP A 279 -10.59 19.65 8.83
CA ASP A 279 -11.06 20.48 7.70
C ASP A 279 -9.99 21.44 7.15
N ARG A 280 -8.73 20.98 7.09
CA ARG A 280 -7.59 21.77 6.61
C ARG A 280 -7.27 21.41 5.17
N TYR A 281 -7.91 22.11 4.24
CA TYR A 281 -7.77 21.79 2.83
C TYR A 281 -6.51 22.38 2.17
N SER A 282 -6.01 21.68 1.15
CA SER A 282 -4.93 22.15 0.29
C SER A 282 -5.06 21.55 -1.12
N ILE A 283 -4.34 22.13 -2.07
CA ILE A 283 -4.23 21.62 -3.44
C ILE A 283 -2.84 21.05 -3.63
N LEU A 284 -2.78 19.80 -4.05
CA LEU A 284 -1.54 19.08 -4.33
C LEU A 284 -1.44 18.73 -5.81
N ASP A 285 -0.23 18.84 -6.32
CA ASP A 285 0.13 18.30 -7.63
C ASP A 285 0.42 16.79 -7.48
N PRO A 286 -0.23 15.90 -8.24
CA PRO A 286 0.10 14.47 -8.27
C PRO A 286 1.60 14.19 -8.43
N CYS A 287 2.35 15.03 -9.14
CA CYS A 287 3.79 14.90 -9.36
C CYS A 287 4.63 15.10 -8.08
N GLN A 288 4.08 15.73 -7.05
CA GLN A 288 4.80 16.07 -5.82
C GLN A 288 4.77 14.95 -4.76
N LEU A 289 3.96 13.90 -4.96
CA LEU A 289 3.81 12.80 -4.01
C LEU A 289 4.96 11.79 -4.12
N LYS A 290 6.01 11.99 -3.31
CA LYS A 290 7.29 11.27 -3.42
C LYS A 290 7.51 10.14 -2.39
N TYR A 291 6.72 10.09 -1.31
CA TYR A 291 7.03 9.22 -0.16
C TYR A 291 6.48 7.80 -0.29
N TYR A 292 5.21 7.66 -0.68
CA TYR A 292 4.56 6.36 -0.77
C TYR A 292 3.54 6.34 -1.91
N TYR A 293 3.86 5.55 -2.95
CA TYR A 293 3.15 5.55 -4.22
C TYR A 293 1.85 4.73 -4.23
N LYS A 294 1.48 4.08 -3.13
CA LYS A 294 0.24 3.31 -3.04
C LYS A 294 -0.74 4.08 -2.15
N GLY A 295 -1.97 4.30 -2.63
CA GLY A 295 -3.01 4.87 -1.79
C GLY A 295 -3.32 3.96 -0.59
N LEU A 296 -3.67 4.60 0.51
CA LEU A 296 -3.99 3.99 1.79
C LEU A 296 -5.48 4.10 2.08
N ASP A 297 -5.98 3.10 2.80
CA ASP A 297 -7.36 3.01 3.24
C ASP A 297 -7.47 3.40 4.73
N ILE A 298 -8.56 4.06 5.10
CA ILE A 298 -8.88 4.39 6.50
C ILE A 298 -9.75 3.27 7.07
N TYR A 299 -9.42 2.84 8.29
CA TYR A 299 -10.16 1.84 9.05
C TYR A 299 -10.63 2.44 10.38
N GLN A 300 -11.89 2.18 10.76
CA GLN A 300 -12.45 2.66 12.02
C GLN A 300 -12.34 1.59 13.10
N VAL A 301 -11.82 1.96 14.27
CA VAL A 301 -11.73 1.12 15.48
C VAL A 301 -12.11 1.99 16.68
N ASN A 302 -13.10 1.55 17.47
CA ASN A 302 -13.55 2.27 18.69
C ASN A 302 -13.82 3.78 18.50
N ASN A 303 -14.44 4.16 17.37
CA ASN A 303 -14.70 5.54 16.91
C ASN A 303 -13.50 6.37 16.47
N SER A 304 -12.27 5.84 16.57
CA SER A 304 -11.07 6.46 16.01
C SER A 304 -10.79 5.94 14.60
N SER A 305 -10.13 6.77 13.79
CA SER A 305 -9.77 6.46 12.40
C SER A 305 -8.28 6.16 12.29
N PHE A 306 -7.95 5.05 11.63
CA PHE A 306 -6.59 4.52 11.56
C PHE A 306 -6.15 4.26 10.14
N VAL A 307 -4.85 4.47 9.88
CA VAL A 307 -4.20 4.11 8.63
C VAL A 307 -3.00 3.20 8.91
N SER A 308 -2.93 2.05 8.22
CA SER A 308 -1.82 1.10 8.35
C SER A 308 -1.16 0.79 7.00
N PHE A 309 0.18 0.77 7.02
CA PHE A 309 1.05 0.44 5.90
C PHE A 309 2.30 -0.31 6.39
N THR A 310 2.93 -1.06 5.49
CA THR A 310 4.08 -1.94 5.81
C THR A 310 5.37 -1.40 5.20
N THR A 311 5.86 -0.27 5.72
CA THR A 311 7.15 0.32 5.35
C THR A 311 7.52 1.34 6.42
N ARG A 312 8.80 1.46 6.77
CA ARG A 312 9.29 2.68 7.42
C ARG A 312 9.44 3.76 6.36
N ILE A 313 9.09 5.00 6.73
CA ILE A 313 9.21 6.18 5.88
C ILE A 313 10.33 7.02 6.45
N THR A 314 11.01 7.76 5.59
CA THR A 314 12.23 8.44 5.98
C THR A 314 12.44 9.67 5.11
N SER A 315 12.82 10.79 5.73
CA SER A 315 13.19 11.99 4.99
C SER A 315 14.64 11.82 4.51
N TYR A 316 14.86 11.74 3.21
CA TYR A 316 16.22 11.64 2.68
C TYR A 316 17.04 12.89 2.94
#